data_AF-A0A8J8IQN5-F1
#
_entry.id   AF-A0A8J8IQN5-F1
#
_cell.length_a   1.000
_cell.length_b   1.000
_cell.length_c   1.000
_cell.angle_alpha   90.00
_cell.angle_beta   90.00
_cell.angle_gamma   90.00
#
_symmetry.space_group_name_H-M   'P 1'
#
loop_
_entity.id
_entity.type
_entity.pdbx_description
1 polymer ?
#
loop_
_entity_poly.entity_id
_entity_poly.type
_entity_poly.pdbx_seq_one_letter_code
_entity_poly.pdbx_strand_id
1 'polypeptide(L)'
;MERAKRLISEKGVDVIDDIQREILHLNSIRASLNYKLYEVYTTNRLLAIKILGYASENKMLGGKGLSKEVEEIVEYYLKAGRKNER
;
A
#
# COMPACT_ATOMS: atom_id res chain seq x y z
N MET A 1 9.56 49.74 18.69
CA MET A 1 9.77 48.32 19.09
C MET A 1 8.52 47.46 18.91
N GLU A 2 7.33 47.91 19.32
CA GLU A 2 6.02 47.23 19.13
C GLU A 2 5.75 46.73 17.69
N ARG A 3 5.93 47.56 16.66
CA ARG A 3 5.69 47.19 15.25
C ARG A 3 6.59 46.06 14.75
N ALA A 4 7.86 46.05 15.13
CA ALA A 4 8.80 45.01 14.71
C ALA A 4 8.45 43.65 15.32
N LYS A 5 7.97 43.63 16.57
CA LYS A 5 7.49 42.41 17.23
C LYS A 5 6.22 41.84 16.55
N ARG A 6 5.28 42.70 16.12
CA ARG A 6 4.10 42.26 15.36
C ARG A 6 4.45 41.69 14.00
N LEU A 7 5.33 42.35 13.24
CA LEU A 7 5.80 41.86 11.93
C LEU A 7 6.51 40.49 12.02
N ILE A 8 7.27 40.25 13.09
CA ILE A 8 7.92 38.94 13.32
C ILE A 8 6.88 37.88 13.70
N SER A 9 5.87 38.26 14.51
CA SER A 9 4.76 37.37 14.87
C SER A 9 3.91 36.98 13.65
N GLU A 10 3.56 37.93 12.79
CA GLU A 10 2.79 37.70 11.56
C GLU A 10 3.54 36.77 10.60
N LYS A 11 4.83 37.04 10.34
CA LYS A 11 5.67 36.14 9.53
C LYS A 11 5.82 34.75 10.14
N GLY A 12 5.85 34.63 11.46
CA GLY A 12 5.87 33.35 12.15
C GLY A 12 4.58 32.55 11.95
N VAL A 13 3.43 33.24 11.93
CA VAL A 13 2.12 32.62 11.64
C VAL A 13 2.04 32.17 10.19
N ASP A 14 2.48 32.99 9.24
CA ASP A 14 2.49 32.63 7.81
C ASP A 14 3.32 31.36 7.55
N VAL A 15 4.50 31.23 8.17
CA VAL A 15 5.35 30.04 8.04
C VAL A 15 4.69 28.80 8.68
N ILE A 16 4.00 28.96 9.80
CA ILE A 16 3.26 27.85 10.44
C ILE A 16 2.13 27.38 9.54
N ASP A 17 1.38 28.31 8.94
CA ASP A 17 0.26 28.00 8.04
C ASP A 17 0.75 27.28 6.79
N ASP A 18 1.88 27.71 6.21
CA ASP A 18 2.49 27.06 5.05
C ASP A 18 2.96 25.63 5.39
N ILE A 19 3.60 25.43 6.55
CA ILE A 19 4.00 24.09 7.02
C ILE A 19 2.77 23.20 7.24
N GLN A 20 1.69 23.74 7.83
CA GLN A 20 0.46 22.98 8.03
C GLN A 20 -0.18 22.56 6.71
N ARG A 21 -0.19 23.44 5.70
CA ARG A 21 -0.68 23.12 4.35
C ARG A 21 0.15 22.03 3.70
N GLU A 22 1.47 22.10 3.82
CA GLU A 22 2.35 21.06 3.27
C GLU A 22 2.17 19.71 3.97
N ILE A 23 2.02 19.70 5.30
CA ILE A 23 1.70 18.48 6.06
C ILE A 23 0.39 17.86 5.59
N LEU A 24 -0.66 18.68 5.39
CA LEU A 24 -1.94 18.18 4.89
C LEU A 24 -1.82 17.63 3.46
N HIS A 25 -1.07 18.31 2.61
CA HIS A 25 -0.80 17.86 1.24
C HIS A 25 -0.08 16.50 1.21
N LEU A 26 1.03 16.38 1.95
CA LEU A 26 1.80 15.14 2.06
C LEU A 26 0.96 14.01 2.67
N ASN A 27 0.12 14.29 3.67
CA ASN A 27 -0.79 13.31 4.23
C ASN A 27 -1.82 12.81 3.21
N SER A 28 -2.35 13.70 2.36
CA SER A 28 -3.25 13.33 1.28
C SER A 28 -2.57 12.42 0.26
N ILE A 29 -1.35 12.78 -0.17
CA ILE A 29 -0.55 11.93 -1.08
C ILE A 29 -0.31 10.56 -0.45
N ARG A 30 0.12 10.52 0.81
CA ARG A 30 0.39 9.27 1.52
C ARG A 30 -0.86 8.39 1.60
N ALA A 31 -2.01 8.97 1.92
CA ALA A 31 -3.27 8.23 1.97
C ALA A 31 -3.63 7.65 0.59
N SER A 32 -3.47 8.43 -0.48
CA SER A 32 -3.70 7.97 -1.86
C SER A 32 -2.76 6.83 -2.25
N LEU A 33 -1.47 6.94 -1.93
CA LEU A 33 -0.47 5.90 -2.21
C LEU A 33 -0.78 4.61 -1.43
N ASN A 34 -1.15 4.73 -0.15
CA ASN A 34 -1.52 3.57 0.66
C ASN A 34 -2.75 2.86 0.09
N TYR A 35 -3.76 3.60 -0.37
CA TYR A 35 -4.93 3.03 -1.03
C TYR A 35 -4.55 2.27 -2.31
N LYS A 36 -3.75 2.88 -3.19
CA LYS A 36 -3.29 2.23 -4.42
C LYS A 36 -2.46 0.98 -4.15
N LEU A 37 -1.59 1.01 -3.14
CA LEU A 37 -0.81 -0.16 -2.71
C LEU A 37 -1.72 -1.28 -2.22
N TYR A 38 -2.75 -0.94 -1.44
CA TYR A 38 -3.76 -1.89 -0.99
C TYR A 38 -4.52 -2.52 -2.16
N GLU A 39 -4.92 -1.73 -3.16
CA GLU A 39 -5.58 -2.25 -4.37
C GLU A 39 -4.68 -3.23 -5.13
N VAL A 40 -3.45 -2.83 -5.45
CA VAL A 40 -2.49 -3.70 -6.15
C VAL A 40 -2.24 -4.99 -5.38
N TYR A 41 -2.04 -4.88 -4.06
CA TYR A 41 -1.87 -6.05 -3.20
C TYR A 41 -3.09 -6.99 -3.24
N THR A 42 -4.30 -6.43 -3.16
CA THR A 42 -5.55 -7.19 -3.22
C THR A 42 -5.72 -7.88 -4.57
N THR A 43 -5.45 -7.17 -5.67
CA THR A 43 -5.48 -7.73 -7.02
C THR A 43 -4.48 -8.87 -7.18
N ASN A 44 -3.24 -8.70 -6.70
CA ASN A 44 -2.22 -9.74 -6.76
C ASN A 44 -2.60 -10.98 -5.93
N ARG A 45 -3.24 -10.77 -4.77
CA ARG A 45 -3.78 -11.86 -3.97
C ARG A 45 -4.88 -12.63 -4.71
N LEU A 46 -5.79 -11.94 -5.39
CA LEU A 46 -6.83 -12.59 -6.20
C LEU A 46 -6.23 -13.38 -7.38
N LEU A 47 -5.20 -12.84 -8.02
CA LEU A 47 -4.47 -13.54 -9.08
C LEU A 47 -3.78 -14.80 -8.54
N ALA A 48 -3.13 -14.73 -7.37
CA ALA A 48 -2.53 -15.89 -6.73
C ALA A 48 -3.54 -17.01 -6.45
N ILE A 49 -4.75 -16.67 -6.01
CA ILE A 49 -5.86 -17.63 -5.82
C ILE A 49 -6.24 -18.29 -7.16
N LYS A 50 -6.40 -17.49 -8.23
CA LYS A 50 -6.75 -18.02 -9.55
C LYS A 50 -5.68 -18.94 -10.11
N ILE A 51 -4.41 -18.55 -10.01
CA ILE A 51 -3.26 -19.35 -10.44
C ILE A 51 -3.25 -20.70 -9.72
N LEU A 52 -3.48 -20.68 -8.40
CA LEU A 52 -3.55 -21.91 -7.62
C LEU A 52 -4.70 -22.82 -8.08
N GLY A 53 -5.87 -22.23 -8.37
CA GLY A 53 -7.03 -22.94 -8.94
C GLY A 53 -6.68 -23.61 -10.27
N TYR A 54 -6.16 -22.86 -11.24
CA TYR A 54 -5.77 -23.39 -12.55
C TYR A 54 -4.68 -24.46 -12.44
N ALA A 55 -3.72 -24.30 -11.53
CA ALA A 55 -2.69 -25.32 -11.32
C ALA A 55 -3.26 -26.61 -10.72
N SER A 56 -4.25 -26.51 -9.83
CA SER A 56 -4.97 -27.66 -9.29
C SER A 56 -5.75 -28.38 -10.39
N GLU A 57 -6.49 -27.64 -11.22
CA GLU A 57 -7.22 -28.19 -12.37
C GLU A 57 -6.26 -28.88 -13.36
N ASN A 58 -5.15 -28.24 -13.69
CA ASN A 58 -4.15 -28.83 -14.59
C ASN A 58 -3.56 -30.13 -14.03
N LYS A 59 -3.27 -30.18 -12.73
CA LYS A 59 -2.83 -31.42 -12.06
C LYS A 59 -3.89 -32.52 -12.15
N MET A 60 -5.17 -32.17 -11.94
CA MET A 60 -6.28 -33.14 -12.05
C MET A 60 -6.42 -33.72 -13.45
N LEU A 61 -6.10 -32.94 -14.48
CA LEU A 61 -6.09 -33.37 -15.88
C LEU A 61 -4.80 -34.12 -16.29
N GLY A 62 -3.91 -34.42 -15.35
CA GLY A 62 -2.64 -35.14 -15.60
C GLY A 62 -1.49 -34.24 -16.04
N GLY A 63 -1.66 -32.92 -16.01
CA GLY A 63 -0.63 -31.93 -16.29
C GLY A 63 0.33 -31.69 -15.12
N LYS A 64 1.32 -30.83 -15.34
CA LYS A 64 2.29 -30.42 -14.30
C LYS A 64 1.70 -29.36 -13.38
N GLY A 65 2.17 -29.35 -12.13
CA GLY A 65 1.83 -28.30 -11.16
C GLY A 65 2.47 -26.95 -11.47
N LEU A 66 2.45 -26.06 -10.47
CA LEU A 66 3.20 -24.81 -10.50
C LEU A 66 4.71 -25.07 -10.62
N SER A 67 5.41 -24.17 -11.30
CA SER A 67 6.85 -24.08 -11.15
C SER A 67 7.20 -23.50 -9.77
N LYS A 68 8.41 -23.78 -9.28
CA LYS A 68 8.87 -23.31 -7.98
C LYS A 68 8.78 -21.78 -7.83
N GLU A 69 9.16 -21.04 -8.86
CA GLU A 69 9.08 -19.58 -8.88
C GLU A 69 7.64 -19.07 -8.72
N VAL A 70 6.68 -19.69 -9.42
CA VAL A 70 5.28 -19.30 -9.33
C VAL A 70 4.69 -19.70 -7.98
N GLU A 71 5.09 -20.83 -7.43
CA GLU A 71 4.70 -21.27 -6.09
C GLU A 71 5.16 -20.26 -5.02
N GLU A 72 6.40 -19.76 -5.08
CA GLU A 72 6.91 -18.75 -4.16
C GLU A 72 6.11 -17.43 -4.22
N ILE A 73 5.73 -16.98 -5.43
CA ILE A 73 4.90 -15.78 -5.63
C ILE A 73 3.50 -15.99 -5.04
N VAL A 74 2.88 -17.14 -5.32
CA VAL A 74 1.55 -17.48 -4.80
C VAL A 74 1.59 -17.56 -3.28
N GLU A 75 2.61 -18.20 -2.71
CA GLU A 75 2.77 -18.28 -1.26
C GLU A 75 2.93 -16.92 -0.60
N TYR A 76 3.69 -16.00 -1.20
CA TYR A 76 3.88 -14.65 -0.65
C TYR A 76 2.54 -13.94 -0.45
N TYR A 77 1.68 -13.92 -1.47
CA TYR A 77 0.39 -13.24 -1.39
C TYR A 77 -0.68 -13.99 -0.56
N LEU A 78 -0.53 -15.31 -0.38
CA LEU A 78 -1.47 -16.12 0.41
C LEU A 78 -1.06 -16.31 1.88
N LYS A 79 0.23 -16.27 2.23
CA LYS A 79 0.72 -16.43 3.62
C LYS A 79 0.41 -15.20 4.48
N ALA A 80 0.52 -14.00 3.92
CA ALA A 80 0.29 -12.76 4.65
C ALA A 80 -1.15 -12.63 5.20
N GLY A 81 -2.14 -13.32 4.61
CA GLY A 81 -3.50 -13.39 5.15
C GLY A 81 -3.69 -14.36 6.33
N ARG A 82 -2.81 -15.35 6.51
CA ARG A 82 -2.98 -16.43 7.52
C ARG A 82 -2.45 -16.08 8.91
N LYS A 83 -1.66 -15.01 9.06
CA LYS A 83 -1.10 -14.61 10.36
C LYS A 83 -2.10 -13.89 11.29
N ASN A 84 -3.26 -13.47 10.77
CA ASN A 84 -4.28 -12.76 11.55
C ASN A 84 -5.46 -13.66 11.99
N GLU A 85 -5.36 -14.98 11.82
CA GLU A 85 -6.42 -15.96 12.18
C GLU A 85 -6.02 -16.88 13.36
N ARG A 86 -5.13 -16.43 14.25
CA ARG A 86 -4.77 -17.16 15.48
C ARG A 86 -4.82 -16.27 16.70
#